data_AF-A0A7S4MYM2-F1
#
_entry.id   AF-A0A7S4MYM2-F1
#
_cell.length_a   1.000
_cell.length_b   1.000
_cell.length_c   1.000
_cell.angle_alpha   90.00
_cell.angle_beta   90.00
_cell.angle_gamma   90.00
#
_symmetry.space_group_name_H-M   'P 1'
#
loop_
_entity.id
_entity.type
_entity.pdbx_description
1 polymer ?
#
loop_
_entity_poly.entity_id
_entity_poly.type
_entity_poly.pdbx_seq_one_letter_code
_entity_poly.pdbx_strand_id
1 'polypeptide(L)'
;MACDSNICMFGKCVAERVPDLQPCEYDSHCLSRKCAKSEHDEAASLVCCDGGVAYFEDVSWSYSDQWVCGNLKIGDKCSGDLACESNICLNSECVAERVPDLQPCEYDSHCLSGKCAKEEHLELAPLVCCDGGIAYFEDVSWSYSDQWVCGNLKIGDKCSGDLACESNICLNGECVAERVPDLLSCEYDSHCLSGKCALQELDEFAQRVCCVGGAVTLVDVPWSYSKQWVCGALGIGDKCWGGLACESNICMDGVCVSERMANLSPCQFDSHCLSGSCAKNEMTQNAPLVCCPGGDVTMRDVSWSYRDERFCIDAGVNELSAGQLCSGNNDCASHVCTFGVCSMRVADLQPCEQVNDCTNRVACAKNSFADNAPSICCEDGEAHKLDVSWSYTDYWFCGNRPVGTACGDDRMCASGMCIAGSCASTRLADGESCQESSDCTNRVACAKNSFTENAPNICCDDGEAYKLDVSWSYTDYWFCGNRPVGTVCGDDRMCASGICVAGSCASARLADGESCQESSDCTNRVACAKSSFADNAPNICCKDGEAYKLD
;
A
#
# COMPACT_ATOMS: atom_id res chain seq x y z
N MET A 1 53.64 -9.97 -9.81
CA MET A 1 54.82 -9.29 -9.22
C MET A 1 54.29 -8.35 -8.17
N ALA A 2 54.64 -8.53 -6.90
CA ALA A 2 54.33 -7.55 -5.87
C ALA A 2 55.34 -6.39 -6.01
N CYS A 3 54.84 -5.16 -6.00
CA CYS A 3 55.70 -3.99 -5.94
C CYS A 3 56.27 -3.86 -4.52
N ASP A 4 57.55 -3.55 -4.35
CA ASP A 4 58.15 -3.35 -3.02
C ASP A 4 57.46 -2.23 -2.21
N SER A 5 56.79 -1.30 -2.90
CA SER A 5 55.97 -0.23 -2.34
C SER A 5 54.51 -0.60 -2.05
N ASN A 6 54.07 -1.81 -2.44
CA ASN A 6 52.67 -2.25 -2.50
C ASN A 6 51.75 -1.36 -3.36
N ILE A 7 52.29 -0.52 -4.25
CA ILE A 7 51.49 0.36 -5.12
C ILE A 7 51.80 0.03 -6.59
N CYS A 8 50.81 -0.53 -7.28
CA CYS A 8 50.85 -0.77 -8.73
C CYS A 8 49.93 0.25 -9.40
N MET A 9 50.43 0.97 -10.40
CA MET A 9 49.69 2.02 -11.08
C MET A 9 49.92 1.91 -12.58
N PHE A 10 48.85 1.75 -13.36
CA PHE A 10 48.92 1.54 -14.82
C PHE A 10 49.93 0.44 -15.21
N GLY A 11 49.97 -0.65 -14.44
CA GLY A 11 50.87 -1.79 -14.65
C GLY A 11 52.35 -1.53 -14.29
N LYS A 12 52.68 -0.44 -13.57
CA LYS A 12 54.02 -0.12 -13.10
C LYS A 12 54.08 0.05 -11.59
N CYS A 13 55.15 -0.43 -10.97
CA CYS A 13 55.42 -0.17 -9.56
C CYS A 13 55.88 1.27 -9.35
N VAL A 14 55.20 1.99 -8.46
CA VAL A 14 55.53 3.37 -8.09
C VAL A 14 55.90 3.47 -6.62
N ALA A 15 56.89 4.29 -6.27
CA ALA A 15 57.41 4.37 -4.90
C ALA A 15 56.49 5.13 -3.94
N GLU A 16 55.64 6.02 -4.47
CA GLU A 16 54.81 6.93 -3.69
C GLU A 16 53.39 6.98 -4.28
N ARG A 17 52.41 7.27 -3.43
CA ARG A 17 51.02 7.50 -3.87
C ARG A 17 50.92 8.82 -4.62
N VAL A 18 49.95 8.89 -5.50
CA VAL A 18 49.69 10.04 -6.35
C VAL A 18 49.14 11.20 -5.51
N PRO A 19 49.69 12.42 -5.65
CA PRO A 19 49.14 13.63 -5.03
C PRO A 19 47.71 13.92 -5.50
N ASP A 20 47.02 14.78 -4.77
CA ASP A 20 45.66 15.19 -5.11
C ASP A 20 45.61 15.88 -6.49
N LEU A 21 44.46 15.76 -7.16
CA LEU A 21 44.16 16.26 -8.53
C LEU A 21 44.96 15.62 -9.67
N GLN A 22 45.63 14.51 -9.41
CA GLN A 22 46.32 13.73 -10.44
C GLN A 22 45.51 12.48 -10.82
N PRO A 23 45.65 11.96 -12.06
CA PRO A 23 44.87 10.81 -12.53
C PRO A 23 45.04 9.56 -11.65
N CYS A 24 43.94 8.84 -11.45
CA CYS A 24 43.90 7.59 -10.71
C CYS A 24 43.01 6.56 -11.41
N GLU A 25 43.01 5.35 -10.87
CA GLU A 25 42.15 4.24 -11.35
C GLU A 25 41.44 3.61 -10.15
N TYR A 26 42.13 3.57 -8.99
CA TYR A 26 41.60 3.06 -7.73
C TYR A 26 41.92 3.99 -6.56
N ASP A 27 41.11 3.93 -5.50
CA ASP A 27 41.30 4.66 -4.23
C ASP A 27 42.71 4.50 -3.66
N SER A 28 43.31 3.32 -3.83
CA SER A 28 44.65 2.97 -3.36
C SER A 28 45.77 3.77 -4.03
N HIS A 29 45.53 4.31 -5.23
CA HIS A 29 46.50 5.12 -5.97
C HIS A 29 46.74 6.47 -5.30
N CYS A 30 45.75 6.96 -4.56
CA CYS A 30 45.70 8.34 -4.07
C CYS A 30 46.28 8.48 -2.67
N LEU A 31 47.02 9.57 -2.44
CA LEU A 31 47.50 9.93 -1.11
C LEU A 31 46.30 10.15 -0.16
N SER A 32 45.25 10.79 -0.67
CA SER A 32 43.98 11.01 0.02
C SER A 32 43.09 9.76 0.17
N ARG A 33 43.47 8.64 -0.44
CA ARG A 33 42.72 7.37 -0.47
C ARG A 33 41.37 7.41 -1.19
N LYS A 34 41.08 8.46 -1.97
CA LYS A 34 39.85 8.56 -2.76
C LYS A 34 40.14 8.90 -4.20
N CYS A 35 39.67 8.04 -5.09
CA CYS A 35 39.73 8.16 -6.54
C CYS A 35 38.29 8.27 -7.06
N ALA A 36 37.96 9.41 -7.62
CA ALA A 36 36.61 9.70 -8.12
C ALA A 36 36.70 10.58 -9.36
N LYS A 37 35.58 10.80 -10.05
CA LYS A 37 35.59 11.72 -11.20
C LYS A 37 35.89 13.14 -10.74
N SER A 38 36.71 13.83 -11.53
CA SER A 38 37.09 15.23 -11.29
C SER A 38 35.90 16.19 -11.40
N GLU A 39 34.92 15.86 -12.24
CA GLU A 39 33.70 16.63 -12.47
C GLU A 39 32.57 15.69 -12.91
N HIS A 40 31.34 16.18 -12.90
CA HIS A 40 30.16 15.42 -13.33
C HIS A 40 30.01 15.44 -14.86
N ASP A 41 30.99 14.85 -15.54
CA ASP A 41 30.96 14.56 -16.96
C ASP A 41 31.21 13.05 -17.16
N GLU A 42 30.46 12.42 -18.05
CA GLU A 42 30.72 11.04 -18.44
C GLU A 42 32.14 10.83 -18.94
N ALA A 43 32.71 11.85 -19.61
CA ALA A 43 34.06 11.89 -20.12
C ALA A 43 35.12 12.31 -19.09
N ALA A 44 34.73 12.73 -17.86
CA ALA A 44 35.68 13.16 -16.84
C ALA A 44 36.62 12.02 -16.43
N SER A 45 37.92 12.32 -16.38
CA SER A 45 38.91 11.38 -15.87
C SER A 45 38.79 11.22 -14.36
N LEU A 46 39.04 9.99 -13.88
CA LEU A 46 39.22 9.70 -12.47
C LEU A 46 40.50 10.38 -11.95
N VAL A 47 40.39 11.14 -10.86
CA VAL A 47 41.49 11.83 -10.18
C VAL A 47 41.46 11.60 -8.68
N CYS A 48 42.60 11.78 -8.03
CA CYS A 48 42.71 11.75 -6.58
C CYS A 48 42.03 12.98 -5.96
N CYS A 49 41.01 12.78 -5.14
CA CYS A 49 40.22 13.89 -4.60
C CYS A 49 40.99 14.70 -3.55
N ASP A 50 40.92 16.02 -3.65
CA ASP A 50 41.54 16.94 -2.70
C ASP A 50 40.91 16.80 -1.31
N GLY A 51 41.74 16.51 -0.31
CA GLY A 51 41.28 16.26 1.06
C GLY A 51 40.55 14.93 1.29
N GLY A 52 40.47 14.06 0.27
CA GLY A 52 39.94 12.70 0.41
C GLY A 52 38.42 12.62 0.58
N VAL A 53 37.71 13.64 0.11
CA VAL A 53 36.25 13.66 0.13
C VAL A 53 35.74 13.28 -1.25
N ALA A 54 34.93 12.23 -1.33
CA ALA A 54 34.19 11.85 -2.52
C ALA A 54 32.75 11.58 -2.11
N TYR A 55 31.78 11.99 -2.93
CA TYR A 55 30.37 11.80 -2.67
C TYR A 55 29.80 10.80 -3.67
N PHE A 56 28.87 9.99 -3.18
CA PHE A 56 28.12 9.04 -3.97
C PHE A 56 26.91 9.77 -4.56
N GLU A 57 26.76 9.71 -5.86
CA GLU A 57 25.65 10.35 -6.56
C GLU A 57 24.86 9.32 -7.38
N ASP A 58 23.55 9.32 -7.18
CA ASP A 58 22.62 8.49 -7.93
C ASP A 58 22.27 9.20 -9.25
N VAL A 59 22.98 8.80 -10.31
CA VAL A 59 22.86 9.44 -11.61
C VAL A 59 21.68 8.80 -12.35
N SER A 60 20.51 9.42 -12.26
CA SER A 60 19.22 8.89 -12.76
C SER A 60 19.18 8.39 -14.22
N TRP A 61 20.16 8.76 -15.05
CA TRP A 61 20.28 8.35 -16.46
C TRP A 61 21.36 7.29 -16.73
N SER A 62 22.16 6.91 -15.73
CA SER A 62 23.22 5.91 -15.82
C SER A 62 22.96 4.80 -14.78
N TYR A 63 22.82 3.55 -15.23
CA TYR A 63 22.75 2.37 -14.33
C TYR A 63 24.04 2.10 -13.54
N SER A 64 24.99 3.03 -13.55
CA SER A 64 26.23 2.94 -12.80
C SER A 64 26.28 4.05 -11.76
N ASP A 65 26.43 3.65 -10.51
CA ASP A 65 26.76 4.53 -9.41
C ASP A 65 28.13 5.18 -9.67
N GLN A 66 28.21 6.50 -9.54
CA GLN A 66 29.47 7.23 -9.75
C GLN A 66 29.86 8.00 -8.49
N TRP A 67 31.16 7.96 -8.19
CA TRP A 67 31.75 8.82 -7.18
C TRP A 67 32.31 10.06 -7.85
N VAL A 68 32.02 11.24 -7.31
CA VAL A 68 32.57 12.53 -7.75
C VAL A 68 33.37 13.13 -6.60
N CYS A 69 34.52 13.75 -6.91
CA CYS A 69 35.32 14.42 -5.90
C CYS A 69 34.56 15.59 -5.27
N GLY A 70 34.69 15.70 -3.94
CA GLY A 70 34.15 16.80 -3.14
C GLY A 70 35.09 18.00 -3.05
N ASN A 71 34.68 19.01 -2.28
CA ASN A 71 35.40 20.28 -2.08
C ASN A 71 35.70 21.04 -3.38
N LEU A 72 34.77 21.01 -4.31
CA LEU A 72 34.81 21.82 -5.52
C LEU A 72 34.75 23.30 -5.14
N LYS A 73 35.62 24.11 -5.73
CA LYS A 73 35.75 25.53 -5.45
C LYS A 73 34.68 26.31 -6.22
N ILE A 74 34.45 27.55 -5.78
CA ILE A 74 33.53 28.45 -6.47
C ILE A 74 33.93 28.60 -7.95
N GLY A 75 32.98 28.32 -8.86
CA GLY A 75 33.16 28.32 -10.31
C GLY A 75 33.43 26.94 -10.92
N ASP A 76 33.71 25.91 -10.12
CA ASP A 76 33.89 24.54 -10.61
C ASP A 76 32.54 23.91 -11.00
N LYS A 77 32.55 22.98 -11.95
CA LYS A 77 31.35 22.25 -12.37
C LYS A 77 30.95 21.20 -11.34
N CYS A 78 29.67 21.17 -10.98
CA CYS A 78 29.12 20.29 -9.96
C CYS A 78 27.79 19.66 -10.39
N SER A 79 27.34 18.67 -9.62
CA SER A 79 26.09 17.93 -9.85
C SER A 79 25.19 17.81 -8.63
N GLY A 80 25.75 18.03 -7.44
CA GLY A 80 25.00 18.15 -6.21
C GLY A 80 25.71 19.08 -5.23
N ASP A 81 24.93 19.66 -4.33
CA ASP A 81 25.40 20.66 -3.35
C ASP A 81 26.62 20.20 -2.57
N LEU A 82 26.60 18.95 -2.10
CA LEU A 82 27.65 18.39 -1.25
C LEU A 82 29.02 18.36 -1.93
N ALA A 83 29.07 18.36 -3.27
CA ALA A 83 30.33 18.38 -3.99
C ALA A 83 31.08 19.71 -3.81
N CYS A 84 30.38 20.82 -3.56
CA CYS A 84 30.95 22.16 -3.44
C CYS A 84 31.41 22.49 -2.01
N GLU A 85 32.53 23.19 -1.85
CA GLU A 85 32.97 23.72 -0.53
C GLU A 85 31.90 24.61 0.11
N SER A 86 31.13 25.33 -0.70
CA SER A 86 30.02 26.18 -0.27
C SER A 86 28.77 25.40 0.11
N ASN A 87 28.68 24.11 -0.22
CA ASN A 87 27.46 23.30 -0.22
C ASN A 87 26.34 23.86 -1.10
N ILE A 88 26.67 24.49 -2.23
CA ILE A 88 25.69 25.08 -3.16
C ILE A 88 26.13 24.81 -4.60
N CYS A 89 25.35 24.00 -5.32
CA CYS A 89 25.55 23.67 -6.72
C CYS A 89 24.41 24.22 -7.58
N LEU A 90 24.60 25.39 -8.19
CA LEU A 90 23.55 26.07 -8.93
C LEU A 90 23.87 26.08 -10.44
N ASN A 91 22.95 25.60 -11.27
CA ASN A 91 23.15 25.49 -12.73
C ASN A 91 24.44 24.73 -13.09
N SER A 92 24.71 23.65 -12.36
CA SER A 92 25.91 22.83 -12.48
C SER A 92 27.22 23.58 -12.19
N GLU A 93 27.20 24.69 -11.43
CA GLU A 93 28.40 25.39 -10.97
C GLU A 93 28.37 25.64 -9.46
N CYS A 94 29.51 25.46 -8.80
CA CYS A 94 29.64 25.77 -7.38
C CYS A 94 29.60 27.28 -7.16
N VAL A 95 28.66 27.77 -6.36
CA VAL A 95 28.50 29.21 -6.09
C VAL A 95 28.77 29.55 -4.63
N ALA A 96 29.28 30.75 -4.37
CA ALA A 96 29.67 31.19 -3.03
C ALA A 96 28.48 31.53 -2.13
N GLU A 97 27.41 32.03 -2.74
CA GLU A 97 26.27 32.63 -2.07
C GLU A 97 25.00 31.98 -2.59
N ARG A 98 24.06 31.77 -1.67
CA ARG A 98 22.70 31.35 -2.02
C ARG A 98 22.01 32.46 -2.80
N VAL A 99 21.11 32.08 -3.69
CA VAL A 99 20.38 33.05 -4.49
C VAL A 99 19.32 33.78 -3.65
N PRO A 100 19.10 35.09 -3.91
CA PRO A 100 17.99 35.84 -3.33
C PRO A 100 16.63 35.29 -3.71
N ASP A 101 15.62 35.71 -2.96
CA ASP A 101 14.22 35.38 -3.21
C ASP A 101 13.81 35.79 -4.64
N LEU A 102 12.88 35.02 -5.23
CA LEU A 102 12.39 35.12 -6.60
C LEU A 102 13.43 34.85 -7.70
N GLN A 103 14.61 34.32 -7.35
CA GLN A 103 15.56 33.81 -8.35
C GLN A 103 15.35 32.30 -8.58
N PRO A 104 15.66 31.80 -9.79
CA PRO A 104 15.55 30.37 -10.10
C PRO A 104 16.37 29.49 -9.14
N CYS A 105 15.81 28.34 -8.78
CA CYS A 105 16.44 27.35 -7.93
C CYS A 105 16.10 25.93 -8.39
N GLU A 106 16.80 24.94 -7.82
CA GLU A 106 16.50 23.52 -8.04
C GLU A 106 16.23 22.83 -6.70
N TYR A 107 16.90 23.27 -5.64
CA TYR A 107 16.79 22.73 -4.29
C TYR A 107 16.65 23.84 -3.23
N ASP A 108 16.05 23.49 -2.08
CA ASP A 108 15.86 24.39 -0.92
C ASP A 108 17.16 25.06 -0.45
N SER A 109 18.27 24.32 -0.54
CA SER A 109 19.64 24.74 -0.22
C SER A 109 20.15 25.90 -1.08
N HIS A 110 19.61 26.06 -2.29
CA HIS A 110 20.01 27.14 -3.21
C HIS A 110 19.53 28.50 -2.71
N CYS A 111 18.50 28.53 -1.87
CA CYS A 111 17.76 29.74 -1.52
C CYS A 111 18.24 30.36 -0.21
N LEU A 112 18.43 31.67 -0.19
CA LEU A 112 18.66 32.42 1.05
C LEU A 112 17.50 32.21 2.03
N SER A 113 16.27 32.14 1.52
CA SER A 113 15.07 31.83 2.29
C SER A 113 14.96 30.37 2.76
N GLY A 114 15.76 29.46 2.19
CA GLY A 114 15.76 28.03 2.50
C GLY A 114 14.60 27.22 1.91
N LYS A 115 13.83 27.80 0.98
CA LYS A 115 12.75 27.09 0.27
C LYS A 115 12.76 27.38 -1.23
N CYS A 116 12.77 26.29 -2.00
CA CYS A 116 12.68 26.28 -3.45
C CYS A 116 11.36 25.63 -3.86
N ALA A 117 10.50 26.37 -4.55
CA ALA A 117 9.19 25.89 -4.96
C ALA A 117 8.76 26.58 -6.26
N LYS A 118 7.66 26.15 -6.87
CA LYS A 118 7.17 26.81 -8.07
C LYS A 118 6.69 28.22 -7.76
N GLU A 119 7.00 29.18 -8.64
CA GLU A 119 6.54 30.57 -8.49
C GLU A 119 5.01 30.68 -8.54
N GLU A 120 4.37 29.86 -9.37
CA GLU A 120 2.92 29.82 -9.55
C GLU A 120 2.44 28.39 -9.81
N HIS A 121 1.13 28.17 -9.69
CA HIS A 121 0.48 26.87 -9.89
C HIS A 121 0.29 26.53 -11.38
N LEU A 122 1.38 26.54 -12.15
CA LEU A 122 1.40 26.05 -13.52
C LEU A 122 2.37 24.86 -13.63
N GLU A 123 1.99 23.86 -14.41
CA GLU A 123 2.81 22.66 -14.63
C GLU A 123 4.23 23.03 -15.12
N LEU A 124 4.35 24.11 -15.89
CA LEU A 124 5.58 24.62 -16.47
C LEU A 124 6.17 25.84 -15.72
N ALA A 125 5.63 26.21 -14.55
CA ALA A 125 6.21 27.29 -13.76
C ALA A 125 7.64 26.92 -13.32
N PRO A 126 8.61 27.85 -13.41
CA PRO A 126 9.96 27.61 -12.93
C PRO A 126 9.96 27.49 -11.40
N LEU A 127 10.92 26.72 -10.89
CA LEU A 127 11.25 26.70 -9.47
C LEU A 127 12.02 27.98 -9.13
N VAL A 128 11.56 28.70 -8.10
CA VAL A 128 12.17 29.92 -7.59
C VAL A 128 12.30 29.88 -6.07
N CYS A 129 13.21 30.69 -5.53
CA CYS A 129 13.35 30.84 -4.09
C CYS A 129 12.19 31.63 -3.51
N CYS A 130 11.45 31.04 -2.58
CA CYS A 130 10.22 31.65 -2.08
C CYS A 130 10.50 32.86 -1.19
N ASP A 131 9.76 33.95 -1.41
CA ASP A 131 9.85 35.18 -0.62
C ASP A 131 9.49 34.90 0.86
N GLY A 132 10.45 35.12 1.75
CA GLY A 132 10.29 34.83 3.18
C GLY A 132 10.32 33.35 3.57
N GLY A 133 10.64 32.45 2.64
CA GLY A 133 10.92 31.03 2.93
C GLY A 133 9.67 30.21 3.23
N ILE A 134 8.53 30.64 2.72
CA ILE A 134 7.26 29.92 2.87
C ILE A 134 6.96 29.20 1.57
N ALA A 135 6.92 27.88 1.61
CA ALA A 135 6.37 27.04 0.56
C ALA A 135 5.30 26.14 1.17
N TYR A 136 4.22 25.90 0.44
CA TYR A 136 3.16 24.99 0.87
C TYR A 136 3.08 23.80 -0.09
N PHE A 137 2.67 22.67 0.48
CA PHE A 137 2.46 21.43 -0.24
C PHE A 137 1.04 21.41 -0.77
N GLU A 138 0.89 21.19 -2.07
CA GLU A 138 -0.42 21.12 -2.72
C GLU A 138 -0.61 19.77 -3.41
N ASP A 139 -1.71 19.11 -3.05
CA ASP A 139 -2.16 17.87 -3.67
C ASP A 139 -2.87 18.22 -4.98
N VAL A 140 -2.13 18.11 -6.08
CA VAL A 140 -2.63 18.46 -7.40
C VAL A 140 -3.33 17.23 -7.98
N SER A 141 -4.66 17.17 -7.82
CA SER A 141 -5.48 15.99 -8.16
C SER A 141 -5.36 15.45 -9.60
N TRP A 142 -4.73 16.21 -10.52
CA TRP A 142 -4.49 15.83 -11.91
C TRP A 142 -3.03 15.47 -12.24
N SER A 143 -2.06 15.68 -11.34
CA SER A 143 -0.66 15.27 -11.56
C SER A 143 -0.24 14.22 -10.55
N TYR A 144 0.40 13.13 -11.02
CA TYR A 144 0.96 12.08 -10.17
C TYR A 144 2.17 12.54 -9.31
N SER A 145 2.54 13.82 -9.37
CA SER A 145 3.61 14.40 -8.56
C SER A 145 3.05 15.45 -7.61
N ASP A 146 3.37 15.27 -6.34
CA ASP A 146 3.19 16.31 -5.34
C ASP A 146 4.06 17.52 -5.67
N GLN A 147 3.52 18.73 -5.54
CA GLN A 147 4.25 19.96 -5.90
C GLN A 147 4.26 20.95 -4.73
N TRP A 148 5.39 21.61 -4.56
CA TRP A 148 5.55 22.76 -3.66
C TRP A 148 5.36 24.04 -4.47
N VAL A 149 4.60 24.98 -3.92
CA VAL A 149 4.38 26.32 -4.49
C VAL A 149 4.77 27.37 -3.46
N CYS A 150 5.36 28.48 -3.90
CA CYS A 150 5.74 29.58 -3.02
C CYS A 150 4.51 30.26 -2.40
N GLY A 151 4.56 30.54 -1.09
CA GLY A 151 3.54 31.28 -0.34
C GLY A 151 3.85 32.78 -0.22
N ASN A 152 3.12 33.46 0.69
CA ASN A 152 3.16 34.93 0.89
C ASN A 152 2.76 35.78 -0.33
N LEU A 153 1.90 35.24 -1.19
CA LEU A 153 1.34 35.95 -2.33
C LEU A 153 0.56 37.18 -1.85
N LYS A 154 0.82 38.33 -2.47
CA LYS A 154 0.20 39.61 -2.12
C LYS A 154 -1.19 39.69 -2.72
N ILE A 155 -1.99 40.61 -2.19
CA ILE A 155 -3.33 40.88 -2.72
C ILE A 155 -3.24 41.22 -4.22
N GLY A 156 -3.97 40.48 -5.05
CA GLY A 156 -3.97 40.57 -6.52
C GLY A 156 -3.11 39.53 -7.24
N ASP A 157 -2.23 38.82 -6.52
CA ASP A 157 -1.40 37.75 -7.11
C ASP A 157 -2.23 36.49 -7.39
N LYS A 158 -1.82 35.70 -8.38
CA LYS A 158 -2.48 34.44 -8.74
C LYS A 158 -2.16 33.35 -7.73
N CYS A 159 -3.17 32.63 -7.26
CA CYS A 159 -3.04 31.60 -6.23
C CYS A 159 -3.83 30.33 -6.58
N SER A 160 -3.48 29.22 -5.93
CA SER A 160 -4.16 27.92 -6.05
C SER A 160 -4.80 27.44 -4.74
N GLY A 161 -4.37 27.98 -3.61
CA GLY A 161 -4.96 27.70 -2.30
C GLY A 161 -4.78 28.84 -1.32
N ASP A 162 -5.59 28.85 -0.27
CA ASP A 162 -5.62 29.94 0.72
C ASP A 162 -4.27 30.20 1.38
N LEU A 163 -3.56 29.14 1.75
CA LEU A 163 -2.26 29.23 2.45
C LEU A 163 -1.16 29.89 1.61
N ALA A 164 -1.39 30.04 0.30
CA ALA A 164 -0.48 30.74 -0.58
C ALA A 164 -0.49 32.25 -0.32
N CYS A 165 -1.64 32.80 0.06
CA CYS A 165 -1.85 34.24 0.17
C CYS A 165 -1.47 34.77 1.56
N GLU A 166 -0.86 35.97 1.63
CA GLU A 166 -0.60 36.66 2.91
C GLU A 166 -1.90 36.88 3.71
N SER A 167 -3.02 37.10 3.01
CA SER A 167 -4.35 37.22 3.61
C SER A 167 -4.97 35.89 4.05
N ASN A 168 -4.39 34.76 3.66
CA ASN A 168 -4.96 33.41 3.75
C ASN A 168 -6.30 33.26 2.99
N ILE A 169 -6.49 33.97 1.88
CA ILE A 169 -7.72 33.91 1.08
C ILE A 169 -7.38 33.91 -0.42
N CYS A 170 -7.65 32.80 -1.10
CA CYS A 170 -7.49 32.63 -2.54
C CYS A 170 -8.85 32.52 -3.23
N LEU A 171 -9.38 33.64 -3.74
CA LEU A 171 -10.71 33.67 -4.33
C LEU A 171 -10.63 33.76 -5.85
N ASN A 172 -11.20 32.77 -6.56
CA ASN A 172 -11.17 32.69 -8.03
C ASN A 172 -9.75 32.74 -8.62
N GLY A 173 -8.80 32.13 -7.92
CA GLY A 173 -7.39 32.09 -8.31
C GLY A 173 -6.64 33.40 -8.11
N GLU A 174 -7.16 34.34 -7.30
CA GLU A 174 -6.47 35.58 -6.92
C GLU A 174 -6.50 35.79 -5.39
N CYS A 175 -5.38 36.25 -4.83
CA CYS A 175 -5.29 36.58 -3.42
C CYS A 175 -6.08 37.85 -3.12
N VAL A 176 -7.00 37.80 -2.16
CA VAL A 176 -7.88 38.93 -1.81
C VAL A 176 -7.68 39.39 -0.38
N ALA A 177 -7.86 40.69 -0.12
CA ALA A 177 -7.61 41.30 1.19
C ALA A 177 -8.70 40.99 2.23
N GLU A 178 -9.93 40.87 1.77
CA GLU A 178 -11.12 40.79 2.61
C GLU A 178 -11.92 39.55 2.23
N ARG A 179 -12.51 38.93 3.25
CA ARG A 179 -13.49 37.86 3.06
C ARG A 179 -14.72 38.41 2.36
N VAL A 180 -15.35 37.60 1.53
CA VAL A 180 -16.55 37.97 0.79
C VAL A 180 -17.78 38.05 1.71
N PRO A 181 -18.62 39.10 1.54
CA PRO A 181 -19.95 39.18 2.15
C PRO A 181 -20.87 38.00 1.83
N ASP A 182 -21.91 37.85 2.64
CA ASP A 182 -22.96 36.85 2.45
C ASP A 182 -23.58 36.97 1.04
N LEU A 183 -23.98 35.81 0.49
CA LEU A 183 -24.56 35.58 -0.84
C LEU A 183 -23.63 35.80 -2.04
N LEU A 184 -22.34 36.07 -1.82
CA LEU A 184 -21.34 36.06 -2.89
C LEU A 184 -20.67 34.70 -3.03
N SER A 185 -20.15 34.42 -4.22
CA SER A 185 -19.52 33.14 -4.55
C SER A 185 -18.30 32.86 -3.67
N CYS A 186 -18.12 31.60 -3.31
CA CYS A 186 -17.01 31.12 -2.51
C CYS A 186 -16.63 29.69 -2.90
N GLU A 187 -15.46 29.26 -2.46
CA GLU A 187 -14.99 27.88 -2.65
C GLU A 187 -14.72 27.20 -1.31
N TYR A 188 -14.21 27.96 -0.34
CA TYR A 188 -13.92 27.48 1.01
C TYR A 188 -14.57 28.36 2.09
N ASP A 189 -14.78 27.78 3.28
CA ASP A 189 -15.35 28.46 4.45
C ASP A 189 -14.59 29.73 4.84
N SER A 190 -13.26 29.68 4.69
CA SER A 190 -12.29 30.77 4.88
C SER A 190 -12.58 32.00 4.03
N HIS A 191 -13.20 31.83 2.86
CA HIS A 191 -13.52 32.92 1.96
C HIS A 191 -14.60 33.83 2.53
N CYS A 192 -15.46 33.33 3.42
CA CYS A 192 -16.68 33.99 3.82
C CYS A 192 -16.54 34.80 5.11
N LEU A 193 -17.10 36.01 5.14
CA LEU A 193 -17.23 36.80 6.38
C LEU A 193 -18.04 36.05 7.44
N SER A 194 -19.07 35.30 7.01
CA SER A 194 -19.85 34.41 7.86
C SER A 194 -19.12 33.14 8.30
N GLY A 195 -17.96 32.83 7.71
CA GLY A 195 -17.16 31.65 7.99
C GLY A 195 -17.70 30.34 7.43
N LYS A 196 -18.74 30.37 6.57
CA LYS A 196 -19.32 29.18 5.94
C LYS A 196 -19.63 29.37 4.47
N CYS A 197 -19.10 28.46 3.65
CA CYS A 197 -19.28 28.38 2.21
C CYS A 197 -20.02 27.10 1.82
N ALA A 198 -21.23 27.24 1.28
CA ALA A 198 -22.08 26.12 0.95
C ALA A 198 -22.85 26.38 -0.35
N LEU A 199 -23.50 25.38 -0.92
CA LEU A 199 -24.35 25.58 -2.09
C LEU A 199 -25.48 26.55 -1.73
N GLN A 200 -25.74 27.54 -2.60
CA GLN A 200 -26.84 28.49 -2.40
C GLN A 200 -28.20 27.78 -2.35
N GLU A 201 -28.36 26.78 -3.21
CA GLU A 201 -29.53 25.92 -3.30
C GLU A 201 -29.09 24.49 -3.62
N LEU A 202 -29.98 23.52 -3.40
CA LEU A 202 -29.70 22.10 -3.66
C LEU A 202 -29.91 21.79 -5.15
N ASP A 203 -29.02 22.29 -6.00
CA ASP A 203 -28.98 22.03 -7.45
C ASP A 203 -27.55 21.58 -7.83
N GLU A 204 -27.40 20.65 -8.76
CA GLU A 204 -26.10 20.14 -9.18
C GLU A 204 -25.20 21.21 -9.83
N PHE A 205 -25.81 22.31 -10.29
CA PHE A 205 -25.16 23.47 -10.87
C PHE A 205 -25.22 24.71 -9.96
N ALA A 206 -25.76 24.59 -8.75
CA ALA A 206 -25.80 25.70 -7.81
C ALA A 206 -24.39 26.19 -7.50
N GLN A 207 -24.20 27.51 -7.54
CA GLN A 207 -22.96 28.11 -7.09
C GLN A 207 -22.84 28.00 -5.57
N ARG A 208 -21.62 27.76 -5.08
CA ARG A 208 -21.32 27.88 -3.65
C ARG A 208 -21.23 29.35 -3.29
N VAL A 209 -21.92 29.75 -2.23
CA VAL A 209 -21.98 31.12 -1.74
C VAL A 209 -21.76 31.20 -0.24
N CYS A 210 -21.37 32.37 0.24
CA CYS A 210 -21.25 32.65 1.66
C CYS A 210 -22.62 32.71 2.32
N CYS A 211 -22.88 31.81 3.27
CA CYS A 211 -24.22 31.68 3.84
C CYS A 211 -24.52 32.80 4.83
N VAL A 212 -25.75 33.33 4.76
CA VAL A 212 -26.20 34.41 5.65
C VAL A 212 -26.07 33.99 7.11
N GLY A 213 -25.27 34.75 7.88
CA GLY A 213 -25.02 34.44 9.29
C GLY A 213 -24.31 33.11 9.58
N GLY A 214 -23.76 32.45 8.55
CA GLY A 214 -23.00 31.20 8.67
C GLY A 214 -23.86 29.97 8.89
N ALA A 215 -25.17 30.07 8.65
CA ALA A 215 -26.07 28.93 8.78
C ALA A 215 -25.89 27.98 7.59
N VAL A 216 -25.47 26.74 7.86
CA VAL A 216 -25.35 25.67 6.87
C VAL A 216 -25.97 24.38 7.38
N THR A 217 -26.58 23.63 6.47
CA THR A 217 -27.17 22.32 6.73
C THR A 217 -26.49 21.29 5.83
N LEU A 218 -26.10 20.15 6.40
CA LEU A 218 -25.53 19.03 5.66
C LEU A 218 -26.67 18.14 5.14
N VAL A 219 -26.75 17.96 3.82
CA VAL A 219 -27.84 17.25 3.13
C VAL A 219 -27.29 16.10 2.27
N ASP A 220 -27.99 14.97 2.26
CA ASP A 220 -27.75 13.89 1.30
C ASP A 220 -28.33 14.28 -0.06
N VAL A 221 -27.48 14.42 -1.09
CA VAL A 221 -27.93 14.72 -2.46
C VAL A 221 -27.96 13.45 -3.33
N PRO A 222 -28.96 13.26 -4.20
CA PRO A 222 -29.05 12.07 -5.07
C PRO A 222 -27.91 11.92 -6.08
N TRP A 223 -27.28 13.03 -6.50
CA TRP A 223 -26.27 13.06 -7.56
C TRP A 223 -24.82 13.01 -7.07
N SER A 224 -24.58 13.10 -5.75
CA SER A 224 -23.23 12.96 -5.18
C SER A 224 -23.19 11.80 -4.21
N TYR A 225 -22.08 11.06 -4.24
CA TYR A 225 -21.79 10.03 -3.26
C TYR A 225 -21.41 10.62 -1.88
N SER A 226 -21.27 11.94 -1.78
CA SER A 226 -20.95 12.66 -0.55
C SER A 226 -22.04 13.65 -0.16
N LYS A 227 -22.24 13.81 1.16
CA LYS A 227 -23.12 14.83 1.73
C LYS A 227 -22.63 16.22 1.33
N GLN A 228 -23.56 17.11 0.98
CA GLN A 228 -23.26 18.49 0.58
C GLN A 228 -23.75 19.47 1.64
N TRP A 229 -22.97 20.52 1.89
CA TRP A 229 -23.44 21.65 2.68
C TRP A 229 -24.28 22.58 1.81
N VAL A 230 -25.43 23.01 2.34
CA VAL A 230 -26.30 24.02 1.72
C VAL A 230 -26.54 25.15 2.72
N CYS A 231 -26.64 26.39 2.25
CA CYS A 231 -27.00 27.50 3.13
C CYS A 231 -28.39 27.26 3.77
N GLY A 232 -28.46 27.32 5.10
CA GLY A 232 -29.69 27.14 5.89
C GLY A 232 -30.30 28.48 6.31
N ALA A 233 -31.57 28.44 6.76
CA ALA A 233 -32.46 29.57 7.12
C ALA A 233 -33.38 30.06 5.98
N LEU A 234 -33.99 29.13 5.26
CA LEU A 234 -35.10 29.42 4.35
C LEU A 234 -36.36 29.73 5.15
N GLY A 235 -36.96 30.88 4.92
CA GLY A 235 -38.21 31.31 5.53
C GLY A 235 -39.41 30.53 4.96
N ILE A 236 -40.56 30.60 5.64
CA ILE A 236 -41.80 30.03 5.11
C ILE A 236 -42.12 30.64 3.74
N GLY A 237 -42.35 29.79 2.73
CA GLY A 237 -42.60 30.21 1.35
C GLY A 237 -41.38 30.14 0.41
N ASP A 238 -40.17 29.96 0.96
CA ASP A 238 -38.97 29.77 0.15
C ASP A 238 -38.91 28.37 -0.44
N LYS A 239 -38.25 28.23 -1.60
CA LYS A 239 -38.06 26.93 -2.25
C LYS A 239 -37.08 26.07 -1.48
N CYS A 240 -37.41 24.81 -1.25
CA CYS A 240 -36.59 23.87 -0.49
C CYS A 240 -36.60 22.48 -1.16
N TRP A 241 -35.72 21.57 -0.70
CA TRP A 241 -35.70 20.17 -1.17
C TRP A 241 -35.65 19.15 -0.01
N GLY A 242 -35.61 19.64 1.24
CA GLY A 242 -35.60 18.83 2.45
C GLY A 242 -35.93 19.71 3.65
N GLY A 243 -36.57 19.12 4.67
CA GLY A 243 -37.09 19.88 5.81
C GLY A 243 -36.04 20.75 6.50
N LEU A 244 -34.82 20.24 6.68
CA LEU A 244 -33.74 20.86 7.45
C LEU A 244 -33.21 22.20 6.90
N ALA A 245 -33.56 22.59 5.67
CA ALA A 245 -33.19 23.89 5.12
C ALA A 245 -34.15 25.01 5.56
N CYS A 246 -35.39 24.64 5.91
CA CYS A 246 -36.44 25.55 6.34
C CYS A 246 -36.32 25.88 7.83
N GLU A 247 -36.60 27.12 8.24
CA GLU A 247 -36.72 27.48 9.66
C GLU A 247 -37.75 26.60 10.40
N SER A 248 -38.81 26.18 9.70
CA SER A 248 -39.83 25.27 10.22
C SER A 248 -39.38 23.81 10.32
N ASN A 249 -38.24 23.46 9.73
CA ASN A 249 -37.79 22.09 9.46
C ASN A 249 -38.73 21.27 8.54
N ILE A 250 -39.62 21.91 7.77
CA ILE A 250 -40.62 21.22 6.92
C ILE A 250 -40.58 21.77 5.50
N CYS A 251 -40.37 20.88 4.52
CA CYS A 251 -40.32 21.22 3.11
C CYS A 251 -41.34 20.38 2.33
N MET A 252 -42.49 20.97 1.98
CA MET A 252 -43.55 20.25 1.24
C MET A 252 -43.65 20.77 -0.20
N ASP A 253 -43.64 19.85 -1.16
CA ASP A 253 -43.71 20.16 -2.61
C ASP A 253 -42.69 21.23 -3.05
N GLY A 254 -41.51 21.15 -2.44
CA GLY A 254 -40.41 22.06 -2.71
C GLY A 254 -40.56 23.45 -2.09
N VAL A 255 -41.41 23.64 -1.09
CA VAL A 255 -41.62 24.92 -0.39
C VAL A 255 -41.61 24.76 1.13
N CYS A 256 -40.97 25.69 1.83
CA CYS A 256 -40.94 25.74 3.29
C CYS A 256 -42.31 26.09 3.86
N VAL A 257 -42.82 25.25 4.77
CA VAL A 257 -44.19 25.35 5.31
C VAL A 257 -44.19 25.27 6.84
N SER A 258 -45.18 25.86 7.51
CA SER A 258 -45.20 25.97 8.98
C SER A 258 -45.90 24.82 9.71
N GLU A 259 -46.74 24.03 9.05
CA GLU A 259 -47.58 23.01 9.69
C GLU A 259 -47.25 21.61 9.19
N ARG A 260 -47.23 20.64 10.12
CA ARG A 260 -47.06 19.22 9.82
C ARG A 260 -48.42 18.57 9.49
N MET A 261 -48.40 17.55 8.65
CA MET A 261 -49.57 16.81 8.19
C MET A 261 -50.12 15.84 9.24
N ALA A 262 -51.43 15.62 9.19
CA ALA A 262 -52.14 14.66 10.04
C ALA A 262 -51.82 13.20 9.66
N ASN A 263 -52.06 12.27 10.59
CA ASN A 263 -51.89 10.84 10.37
C ASN A 263 -52.63 10.37 9.11
N LEU A 264 -52.04 9.42 8.39
CA LEU A 264 -52.50 8.86 7.11
C LEU A 264 -52.49 9.82 5.91
N SER A 265 -52.05 11.07 6.09
CA SER A 265 -51.80 11.97 4.95
C SER A 265 -50.60 11.48 4.14
N PRO A 266 -50.62 11.61 2.80
CA PRO A 266 -49.46 11.31 1.96
C PRO A 266 -48.25 12.11 2.42
N CYS A 267 -47.07 11.50 2.47
CA CYS A 267 -45.84 12.16 2.89
C CYS A 267 -44.66 11.72 2.01
N GLN A 268 -43.56 12.46 2.08
CA GLN A 268 -42.30 12.09 1.46
C GLN A 268 -41.20 11.88 2.51
N PHE A 269 -41.24 12.67 3.59
CA PHE A 269 -40.27 12.64 4.67
C PHE A 269 -40.94 12.63 6.04
N ASP A 270 -40.26 12.08 7.03
CA ASP A 270 -40.71 11.96 8.43
C ASP A 270 -41.09 13.30 9.05
N SER A 271 -40.32 14.34 8.70
CA SER A 271 -40.55 15.73 9.12
C SER A 271 -41.88 16.31 8.67
N HIS A 272 -42.52 15.70 7.66
CA HIS A 272 -43.82 16.13 7.18
C HIS A 272 -44.95 15.76 8.14
N CYS A 273 -44.73 14.80 9.02
CA CYS A 273 -45.79 14.16 9.78
C CYS A 273 -45.84 14.67 11.22
N LEU A 274 -47.05 14.93 11.73
CA LEU A 274 -47.26 15.23 13.15
C LEU A 274 -46.75 14.09 14.04
N SER A 275 -46.88 12.85 13.57
CA SER A 275 -46.35 11.66 14.25
C SER A 275 -44.83 11.52 14.17
N GLY A 276 -44.16 12.30 13.31
CA GLY A 276 -42.71 12.27 13.13
C GLY A 276 -42.18 11.14 12.25
N SER A 277 -43.04 10.33 11.61
CA SER A 277 -42.61 9.20 10.78
C SER A 277 -43.45 9.04 9.52
N CYS A 278 -42.78 8.86 8.38
CA CYS A 278 -43.36 8.69 7.04
C CYS A 278 -42.93 7.34 6.44
N ALA A 279 -43.90 6.44 6.24
CA ALA A 279 -43.63 5.08 5.77
C ALA A 279 -44.79 4.52 4.95
N LYS A 280 -44.58 3.38 4.26
CA LYS A 280 -45.64 2.71 3.51
C LYS A 280 -46.68 2.13 4.48
N ASN A 281 -47.96 2.27 4.15
CA ASN A 281 -49.05 1.69 4.93
C ASN A 281 -49.31 0.20 4.64
N GLU A 282 -48.76 -0.34 3.55
CA GLU A 282 -48.93 -1.74 3.13
C GLU A 282 -47.63 -2.29 2.51
N MET A 283 -47.38 -3.60 2.64
CA MET A 283 -46.23 -4.30 2.03
C MET A 283 -46.47 -4.60 0.54
N THR A 284 -46.65 -3.55 -0.25
CA THR A 284 -46.69 -3.67 -1.72
C THR A 284 -45.77 -2.64 -2.36
N GLN A 285 -45.19 -2.99 -3.52
CA GLN A 285 -44.27 -2.12 -4.24
C GLN A 285 -44.83 -0.71 -4.48
N ASN A 286 -46.13 -0.60 -4.71
CA ASN A 286 -46.83 0.64 -5.06
C ASN A 286 -47.59 1.30 -3.91
N ALA A 287 -47.43 0.83 -2.66
CA ALA A 287 -48.09 1.47 -1.53
C ALA A 287 -47.57 2.92 -1.33
N PRO A 288 -48.47 3.91 -1.16
CA PRO A 288 -48.05 5.29 -0.93
C PRO A 288 -47.41 5.43 0.45
N LEU A 289 -46.44 6.35 0.56
CA LEU A 289 -45.91 6.80 1.82
C LEU A 289 -46.95 7.66 2.54
N VAL A 290 -47.25 7.35 3.80
CA VAL A 290 -48.19 8.09 4.64
C VAL A 290 -47.63 8.35 6.03
N CYS A 291 -48.18 9.36 6.70
CA CYS A 291 -47.84 9.66 8.09
C CYS A 291 -48.34 8.56 9.03
N CYS A 292 -47.43 7.81 9.65
CA CYS A 292 -47.80 6.65 10.45
C CYS A 292 -48.58 7.06 11.71
N PRO A 293 -49.74 6.45 11.98
CA PRO A 293 -50.39 6.56 13.28
C PRO A 293 -49.42 6.14 14.39
N GLY A 294 -49.28 6.94 15.45
CA GLY A 294 -48.39 6.64 16.58
C GLY A 294 -46.90 6.94 16.38
N GLY A 295 -46.43 7.11 15.14
CA GLY A 295 -45.03 7.44 14.84
C GLY A 295 -44.10 6.23 14.73
N ASP A 296 -44.61 5.03 14.94
CA ASP A 296 -43.82 3.80 14.94
C ASP A 296 -43.65 3.22 13.52
N VAL A 297 -42.39 3.02 13.11
CA VAL A 297 -42.00 2.44 11.82
C VAL A 297 -41.10 1.21 11.98
N THR A 298 -41.27 0.24 11.10
CA THR A 298 -40.40 -0.94 10.98
C THR A 298 -39.68 -0.90 9.63
N MET A 299 -38.38 -1.19 9.63
CA MET A 299 -37.59 -1.37 8.42
C MET A 299 -37.69 -2.84 7.99
N ARG A 300 -37.96 -3.09 6.72
CA ARG A 300 -37.90 -4.43 6.14
C ARG A 300 -37.14 -4.41 4.83
N ASP A 301 -36.21 -5.34 4.70
CA ASP A 301 -35.70 -5.74 3.39
C ASP A 301 -36.90 -6.28 2.59
N VAL A 302 -37.00 -6.01 1.30
CA VAL A 302 -38.07 -6.54 0.44
C VAL A 302 -37.47 -6.89 -0.91
N SER A 303 -37.78 -8.07 -1.43
CA SER A 303 -37.10 -8.64 -2.62
C SER A 303 -37.19 -7.80 -3.90
N TRP A 304 -38.07 -6.81 -3.95
CA TRP A 304 -38.23 -5.88 -5.08
C TRP A 304 -37.49 -4.54 -4.92
N SER A 305 -36.80 -4.30 -3.81
CA SER A 305 -36.03 -3.07 -3.56
C SER A 305 -34.61 -3.38 -3.11
N TYR A 306 -33.63 -2.69 -3.67
CA TYR A 306 -32.23 -2.76 -3.22
C TYR A 306 -31.97 -1.97 -1.92
N ARG A 307 -33.01 -1.41 -1.31
CA ARG A 307 -32.95 -0.63 -0.06
C ARG A 307 -34.05 -1.09 0.88
N ASP A 308 -33.75 -1.14 2.18
CA ASP A 308 -34.74 -1.37 3.22
C ASP A 308 -35.92 -0.38 3.07
N GLU A 309 -37.13 -0.92 2.96
CA GLU A 309 -38.35 -0.12 2.92
C GLU A 309 -38.93 0.04 4.33
N ARG A 310 -39.49 1.21 4.62
CA ARG A 310 -40.13 1.53 5.91
C ARG A 310 -41.62 1.26 5.82
N PHE A 311 -42.18 0.61 6.84
CA PHE A 311 -43.62 0.32 6.99
C PHE A 311 -44.15 0.80 8.34
N CYS A 312 -45.41 1.26 8.40
CA CYS A 312 -46.05 1.61 9.68
C CYS A 312 -46.34 0.36 10.53
N ILE A 313 -46.05 0.40 11.84
CA ILE A 313 -46.12 -0.79 12.74
C ILE A 313 -47.55 -1.32 12.97
N ASP A 314 -48.59 -0.50 12.79
CA ASP A 314 -50.00 -0.94 12.92
C ASP A 314 -50.54 -1.76 11.72
N ALA A 315 -49.70 -2.07 10.72
CA ALA A 315 -50.09 -2.88 9.55
C ALA A 315 -50.28 -4.39 9.84
N GLY A 316 -50.42 -4.80 11.10
CA GLY A 316 -50.79 -6.16 11.48
C GLY A 316 -49.74 -7.21 11.13
N VAL A 317 -48.47 -6.97 11.47
CA VAL A 317 -47.42 -7.97 11.24
C VAL A 317 -47.47 -9.06 12.31
N ASN A 318 -48.28 -10.09 12.05
CA ASN A 318 -48.05 -11.39 12.65
C ASN A 318 -46.81 -12.01 11.99
N GLU A 319 -45.91 -12.58 12.79
CA GLU A 319 -44.75 -13.35 12.31
C GLU A 319 -45.17 -14.30 11.17
N LEU A 320 -44.42 -14.30 10.06
CA LEU A 320 -44.75 -15.13 8.91
C LEU A 320 -44.60 -16.61 9.29
N SER A 321 -45.64 -17.39 9.02
CA SER A 321 -45.65 -18.84 9.19
C SER A 321 -44.84 -19.54 8.09
N ALA A 322 -44.40 -20.77 8.38
CA ALA A 322 -43.67 -21.58 7.40
C ALA A 322 -44.43 -21.69 6.06
N GLY A 323 -43.71 -21.50 4.95
CA GLY A 323 -44.24 -21.50 3.59
C GLY A 323 -44.62 -20.12 3.02
N GLN A 324 -44.56 -19.05 3.81
CA GLN A 324 -44.79 -17.68 3.33
C GLN A 324 -43.51 -17.05 2.78
N LEU A 325 -43.63 -16.16 1.80
CA LEU A 325 -42.49 -15.43 1.23
C LEU A 325 -41.89 -14.48 2.28
N CYS A 326 -40.57 -14.47 2.40
CA CYS A 326 -39.81 -13.63 3.30
C CYS A 326 -38.62 -13.00 2.57
N SER A 327 -38.08 -11.93 3.15
CA SER A 327 -36.91 -11.22 2.65
C SER A 327 -35.73 -11.32 3.61
N GLY A 328 -35.98 -11.59 4.89
CA GLY A 328 -34.95 -11.91 5.86
C GLY A 328 -35.43 -12.88 6.94
N ASN A 329 -34.46 -13.45 7.65
CA ASN A 329 -34.69 -14.39 8.74
C ASN A 329 -35.68 -13.86 9.79
N ASN A 330 -35.66 -12.55 10.08
CA ASN A 330 -36.53 -11.92 11.08
C ASN A 330 -38.00 -11.81 10.67
N ASP A 331 -38.35 -12.04 9.40
CA ASP A 331 -39.75 -12.00 8.97
C ASP A 331 -40.53 -13.24 9.41
N CYS A 332 -39.82 -14.35 9.63
CA CYS A 332 -40.38 -15.66 9.88
C CYS A 332 -40.48 -15.94 11.38
N ALA A 333 -41.59 -16.55 11.82
CA ALA A 333 -41.76 -17.04 13.19
C ALA A 333 -40.68 -18.06 13.61
N SER A 334 -40.10 -18.76 12.62
CA SER A 334 -38.97 -19.69 12.80
C SER A 334 -37.60 -19.01 12.91
N HIS A 335 -37.54 -17.71 12.63
CA HIS A 335 -36.32 -16.95 12.36
C HIS A 335 -35.47 -17.48 11.19
N VAL A 336 -36.08 -18.18 10.22
CA VAL A 336 -35.37 -18.77 9.08
C VAL A 336 -36.12 -18.48 7.77
N CYS A 337 -35.44 -17.78 6.87
CA CYS A 337 -35.87 -17.43 5.52
C CYS A 337 -34.86 -18.04 4.54
N THR A 338 -35.23 -19.15 3.91
CA THR A 338 -34.33 -19.88 3.00
C THR A 338 -34.91 -19.81 1.59
N PHE A 339 -34.13 -19.34 0.62
CA PHE A 339 -34.59 -19.12 -0.76
C PHE A 339 -35.86 -18.25 -0.85
N GLY A 340 -35.96 -17.24 0.02
CA GLY A 340 -37.09 -16.30 0.05
C GLY A 340 -38.39 -16.88 0.61
N VAL A 341 -38.36 -18.02 1.30
CA VAL A 341 -39.54 -18.64 1.95
C VAL A 341 -39.23 -18.96 3.41
N CYS A 342 -40.18 -18.65 4.30
CA CYS A 342 -40.08 -19.00 5.71
C CYS A 342 -40.02 -20.52 5.86
N SER A 343 -38.91 -21.01 6.36
CA SER A 343 -38.66 -22.43 6.56
C SER A 343 -38.40 -22.71 8.03
N MET A 344 -38.42 -23.98 8.42
CA MET A 344 -37.77 -24.37 9.68
C MET A 344 -36.25 -24.39 9.48
N ARG A 345 -35.50 -24.28 10.57
CA ARG A 345 -34.05 -24.51 10.55
C ARG A 345 -33.76 -25.84 9.87
N VAL A 346 -32.79 -25.83 8.97
CA VAL A 346 -32.41 -27.03 8.22
C VAL A 346 -31.46 -27.89 9.05
N ALA A 347 -31.56 -29.20 8.85
CA ALA A 347 -30.68 -30.17 9.49
C ALA A 347 -29.26 -30.08 8.90
N ASP A 348 -28.32 -30.75 9.55
CA ASP A 348 -26.95 -30.84 9.08
C ASP A 348 -26.86 -31.40 7.65
N LEU A 349 -25.85 -30.97 6.90
CA LEU A 349 -25.59 -31.31 5.49
C LEU A 349 -26.66 -30.84 4.50
N GLN A 350 -27.63 -30.02 4.91
CA GLN A 350 -28.58 -29.38 4.02
C GLN A 350 -28.06 -28.04 3.50
N PRO A 351 -28.45 -27.61 2.28
CA PRO A 351 -28.11 -26.30 1.74
C PRO A 351 -28.56 -25.16 2.65
N CYS A 352 -27.74 -24.11 2.73
CA CYS A 352 -28.01 -22.91 3.49
C CYS A 352 -27.43 -21.68 2.77
N GLU A 353 -27.93 -20.50 3.13
CA GLU A 353 -27.42 -19.21 2.65
C GLU A 353 -26.77 -18.42 3.78
N GLN A 354 -27.24 -18.60 5.01
CA GLN A 354 -26.76 -17.89 6.20
C GLN A 354 -26.57 -18.82 7.39
N VAL A 355 -25.68 -18.44 8.32
CA VAL A 355 -25.36 -19.20 9.54
C VAL A 355 -26.61 -19.53 10.37
N ASN A 356 -27.61 -18.65 10.35
CA ASN A 356 -28.84 -18.81 11.12
C ASN A 356 -29.82 -19.85 10.55
N ASP A 357 -29.63 -20.29 9.30
CA ASP A 357 -30.47 -21.30 8.67
C ASP A 357 -30.30 -22.67 9.34
N CYS A 358 -29.14 -22.91 9.95
CA CYS A 358 -28.76 -24.19 10.52
C CYS A 358 -29.38 -24.42 11.90
N THR A 359 -29.80 -25.67 12.16
CA THR A 359 -30.36 -26.08 13.46
C THR A 359 -29.34 -25.93 14.59
N ASN A 360 -28.06 -26.22 14.32
CA ASN A 360 -26.98 -26.08 15.29
C ASN A 360 -26.55 -24.63 15.56
N ARG A 361 -27.01 -23.64 14.77
CA ARG A 361 -26.64 -22.20 14.85
C ARG A 361 -25.17 -21.86 14.60
N VAL A 362 -24.32 -22.83 14.24
CA VAL A 362 -22.88 -22.58 14.31
C VAL A 362 -22.27 -22.23 12.95
N ALA A 363 -22.62 -22.89 11.85
CA ALA A 363 -22.07 -22.47 10.56
C ALA A 363 -22.81 -22.96 9.31
N CYS A 364 -23.13 -21.99 8.45
CA CYS A 364 -23.37 -22.20 7.03
C CYS A 364 -22.08 -21.92 6.28
N ALA A 365 -21.49 -22.93 5.64
CA ALA A 365 -20.19 -22.83 5.00
C ALA A 365 -20.07 -23.78 3.81
N LYS A 366 -19.06 -23.59 2.96
CA LYS A 366 -18.85 -24.43 1.78
C LYS A 366 -18.49 -25.88 2.19
N ASN A 367 -19.19 -26.84 1.57
CA ASN A 367 -19.01 -28.27 1.85
C ASN A 367 -17.64 -28.84 1.42
N SER A 368 -16.94 -28.17 0.51
CA SER A 368 -15.63 -28.61 0.02
C SER A 368 -14.79 -27.42 -0.44
N PHE A 369 -13.47 -27.60 -0.51
CA PHE A 369 -12.55 -26.60 -1.05
C PHE A 369 -12.62 -26.54 -2.58
N ALA A 370 -13.71 -25.99 -3.11
CA ALA A 370 -13.91 -25.73 -4.52
C ALA A 370 -14.73 -24.45 -4.71
N ASP A 371 -14.40 -23.68 -5.74
CA ASP A 371 -15.04 -22.39 -6.03
C ASP A 371 -16.57 -22.50 -6.13
N ASN A 372 -17.07 -23.56 -6.77
CA ASN A 372 -18.49 -23.84 -6.96
C ASN A 372 -19.11 -24.76 -5.88
N ALA A 373 -18.42 -25.04 -4.77
CA ALA A 373 -18.99 -25.89 -3.73
C ALA A 373 -20.24 -25.24 -3.12
N PRO A 374 -21.32 -26.01 -2.86
CA PRO A 374 -22.51 -25.48 -2.22
C PRO A 374 -22.24 -25.16 -0.75
N SER A 375 -22.89 -24.11 -0.25
CA SER A 375 -22.95 -23.82 1.18
C SER A 375 -23.95 -24.76 1.85
N ILE A 376 -23.52 -25.41 2.93
CA ILE A 376 -24.33 -26.34 3.71
C ILE A 376 -24.17 -26.05 5.21
N CYS A 377 -25.09 -26.59 6.02
CA CYS A 377 -24.93 -26.63 7.46
C CYS A 377 -23.88 -27.68 7.85
N CYS A 378 -22.80 -27.25 8.48
CA CYS A 378 -21.70 -28.13 8.87
C CYS A 378 -22.14 -29.11 9.97
N GLU A 379 -21.83 -30.40 9.82
CA GLU A 379 -22.31 -31.50 10.66
C GLU A 379 -21.79 -31.45 12.11
N ASP A 380 -20.56 -30.96 12.26
CA ASP A 380 -19.87 -30.71 13.53
C ASP A 380 -20.16 -29.33 14.12
N GLY A 381 -20.81 -28.45 13.36
CA GLY A 381 -20.96 -27.04 13.67
C GLY A 381 -19.67 -26.22 13.52
N GLU A 382 -18.56 -26.78 13.04
CA GLU A 382 -17.33 -26.00 12.88
C GLU A 382 -17.20 -25.49 11.45
N ALA A 383 -16.94 -24.19 11.30
CA ALA A 383 -16.48 -23.63 10.03
C ALA A 383 -15.24 -22.78 10.23
N HIS A 384 -14.36 -22.85 9.24
CA HIS A 384 -13.10 -22.14 9.22
C HIS A 384 -13.07 -21.15 8.08
N LYS A 385 -12.68 -19.93 8.41
CA LYS A 385 -12.45 -18.85 7.46
C LYS A 385 -11.07 -19.05 6.82
N LEU A 386 -11.03 -19.21 5.50
CA LEU A 386 -9.80 -19.39 4.72
C LEU A 386 -9.69 -18.32 3.64
N ASP A 387 -8.45 -17.85 3.42
CA ASP A 387 -8.06 -17.06 2.26
C ASP A 387 -7.88 -18.01 1.06
N VAL A 388 -8.44 -17.66 -0.10
CA VAL A 388 -8.43 -18.52 -1.29
C VAL A 388 -7.88 -17.76 -2.48
N SER A 389 -6.95 -18.37 -3.21
CA SER A 389 -6.26 -17.72 -4.32
C SER A 389 -7.16 -17.33 -5.50
N TRP A 390 -8.39 -17.86 -5.57
CA TRP A 390 -9.34 -17.58 -6.65
C TRP A 390 -10.35 -16.46 -6.32
N SER A 391 -10.28 -15.83 -5.14
CA SER A 391 -11.16 -14.72 -4.78
C SER A 391 -10.50 -13.73 -3.84
N TYR A 392 -10.91 -12.46 -3.92
CA TYR A 392 -10.47 -11.40 -3.00
C TYR A 392 -11.24 -11.40 -1.68
N THR A 393 -12.20 -12.31 -1.51
CA THR A 393 -13.03 -12.44 -0.31
C THR A 393 -12.72 -13.74 0.40
N ASP A 394 -12.56 -13.69 1.71
CA ASP A 394 -12.47 -14.90 2.54
C ASP A 394 -13.76 -15.74 2.46
N TYR A 395 -13.60 -17.06 2.40
CA TYR A 395 -14.73 -18.00 2.46
C TYR A 395 -14.71 -18.83 3.75
N TRP A 396 -15.91 -19.19 4.20
CA TRP A 396 -16.09 -20.17 5.27
C TRP A 396 -16.21 -21.56 4.65
N PHE A 397 -15.46 -22.52 5.18
CA PHE A 397 -15.52 -23.93 4.81
C PHE A 397 -15.86 -24.79 6.03
N CYS A 398 -16.65 -25.86 5.83
CA CYS A 398 -16.95 -26.79 6.92
C CYS A 398 -15.68 -27.53 7.40
N GLY A 399 -15.57 -27.67 8.72
CA GLY A 399 -14.53 -28.43 9.40
C GLY A 399 -14.77 -29.94 9.40
N ASN A 400 -13.92 -30.64 10.16
CA ASN A 400 -13.96 -32.08 10.43
C ASN A 400 -14.31 -32.98 9.23
N ARG A 401 -13.76 -32.66 8.06
CA ARG A 401 -13.99 -33.40 6.83
C ARG A 401 -13.29 -34.76 6.86
N PRO A 402 -13.92 -35.84 6.37
CA PRO A 402 -13.33 -37.17 6.38
C PRO A 402 -12.15 -37.28 5.42
N VAL A 403 -11.27 -38.24 5.69
CA VAL A 403 -10.12 -38.57 4.84
C VAL A 403 -10.56 -38.80 3.38
N GLY A 404 -9.81 -38.24 2.44
CA GLY A 404 -10.05 -38.30 0.99
C GLY A 404 -10.91 -37.15 0.43
N THR A 405 -11.43 -36.26 1.27
CA THR A 405 -12.16 -35.06 0.81
C THR A 405 -11.22 -33.91 0.49
N ALA A 406 -11.61 -33.05 -0.46
CA ALA A 406 -10.82 -31.87 -0.83
C ALA A 406 -10.78 -30.83 0.30
N CYS A 407 -9.60 -30.26 0.55
CA CYS A 407 -9.34 -29.28 1.61
C CYS A 407 -8.36 -28.21 1.12
N GLY A 408 -8.34 -27.07 1.80
CA GLY A 408 -7.37 -25.98 1.59
C GLY A 408 -6.46 -25.71 2.78
N ASP A 409 -6.76 -26.30 3.95
CA ASP A 409 -6.01 -26.09 5.20
C ASP A 409 -6.29 -27.26 6.16
N ASP A 410 -5.34 -27.55 7.05
CA ASP A 410 -5.42 -28.63 8.06
C ASP A 410 -6.72 -28.58 8.89
N ARG A 411 -7.24 -27.38 9.19
CA ARG A 411 -8.46 -27.17 9.98
C ARG A 411 -9.72 -27.72 9.31
N MET A 412 -9.71 -27.87 7.99
CA MET A 412 -10.86 -28.47 7.29
C MET A 412 -10.97 -29.97 7.59
N CYS A 413 -9.92 -30.66 7.98
CA CYS A 413 -9.91 -32.12 8.05
C CYS A 413 -10.11 -32.63 9.47
N ALA A 414 -10.93 -33.68 9.66
CA ALA A 414 -11.12 -34.35 10.96
C ALA A 414 -9.80 -34.91 11.51
N SER A 415 -8.87 -35.23 10.61
CA SER A 415 -7.53 -35.69 10.94
C SER A 415 -6.56 -34.55 11.30
N GLY A 416 -6.94 -33.29 11.06
CA GLY A 416 -6.06 -32.12 11.16
C GLY A 416 -4.91 -32.14 10.16
N MET A 417 -5.12 -32.72 8.97
CA MET A 417 -4.09 -32.92 7.94
C MET A 417 -4.68 -32.74 6.54
N CYS A 418 -4.32 -31.65 5.87
CA CYS A 418 -4.67 -31.36 4.48
C CYS A 418 -3.42 -31.47 3.60
N ILE A 419 -3.28 -32.58 2.88
CA ILE A 419 -2.06 -32.89 2.11
C ILE A 419 -2.39 -32.91 0.63
N ALA A 420 -1.67 -32.11 -0.16
CA ALA A 420 -1.91 -31.96 -1.60
C ALA A 420 -3.39 -31.65 -1.93
N GLY A 421 -4.03 -30.82 -1.11
CA GLY A 421 -5.44 -30.44 -1.24
C GLY A 421 -6.45 -31.54 -0.90
N SER A 422 -6.04 -32.63 -0.24
CA SER A 422 -6.95 -33.69 0.23
C SER A 422 -6.71 -34.06 1.70
N CYS A 423 -7.78 -34.27 2.45
CA CYS A 423 -7.69 -34.70 3.85
C CYS A 423 -7.01 -36.05 3.95
N ALA A 424 -5.88 -36.12 4.65
CA ALA A 424 -5.08 -37.33 4.78
C ALA A 424 -5.26 -37.98 6.15
N SER A 425 -5.11 -39.30 6.25
CA SER A 425 -5.12 -40.02 7.52
C SER A 425 -3.78 -39.99 8.25
N THR A 426 -2.70 -39.68 7.54
CA THR A 426 -1.32 -39.68 8.03
C THR A 426 -0.54 -38.58 7.32
N ARG A 427 0.45 -38.00 8.00
CA ARG A 427 1.41 -37.08 7.39
C ARG A 427 2.34 -37.84 6.45
N LEU A 428 2.94 -37.11 5.52
CA LEU A 428 3.96 -37.61 4.60
C LEU A 428 5.21 -38.05 5.38
N ALA A 429 5.78 -39.16 4.94
CA ALA A 429 7.05 -39.65 5.43
C ALA A 429 8.21 -38.83 4.85
N ASP A 430 9.36 -38.96 5.48
CA ASP A 430 10.61 -38.39 5.00
C ASP A 430 10.92 -38.84 3.56
N GLY A 431 11.33 -37.89 2.73
CA GLY A 431 11.59 -38.09 1.29
C GLY A 431 10.38 -37.97 0.37
N GLU A 432 9.15 -37.95 0.89
CA GLU A 432 7.94 -37.80 0.07
C GLU A 432 7.73 -36.35 -0.38
N SER A 433 7.12 -36.16 -1.55
CA SER A 433 6.86 -34.83 -2.12
C SER A 433 5.76 -34.09 -1.35
N CYS A 434 6.04 -32.85 -0.96
CA CYS A 434 5.17 -32.02 -0.14
C CYS A 434 4.94 -30.65 -0.79
N GLN A 435 3.91 -29.93 -0.34
CA GLN A 435 3.65 -28.54 -0.70
C GLN A 435 3.94 -27.60 0.46
N GLU A 436 3.69 -28.03 1.70
CA GLU A 436 3.87 -27.24 2.92
C GLU A 436 4.53 -28.04 4.03
N SER A 437 5.20 -27.38 4.98
CA SER A 437 5.86 -28.06 6.10
C SER A 437 4.89 -28.83 7.01
N SER A 438 3.62 -28.42 7.04
CA SER A 438 2.52 -29.15 7.67
C SER A 438 2.28 -30.52 7.03
N ASP A 439 2.62 -30.76 5.78
CA ASP A 439 2.40 -32.07 5.16
C ASP A 439 3.25 -33.17 5.81
N CYS A 440 4.38 -32.81 6.41
CA CYS A 440 5.42 -33.74 6.85
C CYS A 440 5.22 -34.24 8.29
N THR A 441 5.62 -35.50 8.56
CA THR A 441 5.51 -36.13 9.89
C THR A 441 6.27 -35.36 10.97
N ASN A 442 7.44 -34.83 10.62
CA ASN A 442 8.24 -34.00 11.53
C ASN A 442 7.66 -32.58 11.74
N ARG A 443 6.71 -32.13 10.90
CA ARG A 443 6.11 -30.78 10.86
C ARG A 443 7.08 -29.62 10.64
N VAL A 444 8.37 -29.88 10.39
CA VAL A 444 9.37 -28.81 10.36
C VAL A 444 9.69 -28.37 8.94
N ALA A 445 9.84 -29.28 7.97
CA ALA A 445 10.48 -28.88 6.72
C ALA A 445 9.95 -29.60 5.48
N CYS A 446 9.07 -28.91 4.75
CA CYS A 446 8.88 -29.13 3.33
C CYS A 446 9.82 -28.19 2.56
N ALA A 447 10.84 -28.73 1.92
CA ALA A 447 11.88 -27.94 1.29
C ALA A 447 12.47 -28.62 0.06
N LYS A 448 13.21 -27.88 -0.76
CA LYS A 448 13.84 -28.43 -1.96
C LYS A 448 14.86 -29.51 -1.61
N ASN A 449 14.80 -30.65 -2.30
CA ASN A 449 15.67 -31.81 -2.02
C ASN A 449 17.14 -31.65 -2.42
N SER A 450 17.47 -30.60 -3.19
CA SER A 450 18.80 -30.30 -3.71
C SER A 450 18.88 -28.82 -4.11
N PHE A 451 20.10 -28.27 -4.17
CA PHE A 451 20.32 -26.88 -4.55
C PHE A 451 20.25 -26.67 -6.07
N THR A 452 19.05 -26.88 -6.64
CA THR A 452 18.77 -26.65 -8.06
C THR A 452 17.40 -25.97 -8.22
N GLU A 453 17.25 -25.14 -9.26
CA GLU A 453 16.02 -24.37 -9.53
C GLU A 453 14.78 -25.28 -9.57
N ASN A 454 14.87 -26.42 -10.25
CA ASN A 454 13.76 -27.36 -10.46
C ASN A 454 13.72 -28.51 -9.45
N ALA A 455 14.47 -28.44 -8.34
CA ALA A 455 14.38 -29.45 -7.29
C ALA A 455 12.94 -29.52 -6.72
N PRO A 456 12.35 -30.73 -6.59
CA PRO A 456 11.05 -30.89 -5.95
C PRO A 456 11.16 -30.61 -4.45
N ASN A 457 10.07 -30.12 -3.88
CA ASN A 457 9.91 -30.03 -2.44
C ASN A 457 9.62 -31.41 -1.86
N ILE A 458 10.35 -31.81 -0.83
CA ILE A 458 10.16 -33.06 -0.10
C ILE A 458 10.14 -32.81 1.41
N CYS A 459 9.57 -33.75 2.15
CA CYS A 459 9.74 -33.80 3.59
C CYS A 459 11.19 -34.15 3.93
N CYS A 460 11.91 -33.25 4.59
CA CYS A 460 13.33 -33.44 4.86
C CYS A 460 13.57 -34.51 5.92
N ASP A 461 14.54 -35.40 5.67
CA ASP A 461 14.76 -36.65 6.44
C ASP A 461 15.03 -36.44 7.94
N ASP A 462 15.68 -35.34 8.33
CA ASP A 462 15.95 -35.01 9.74
C ASP A 462 15.12 -33.83 10.25
N GLY A 463 14.16 -33.35 9.46
CA GLY A 463 13.37 -32.15 9.76
C GLY A 463 14.15 -30.83 9.68
N GLU A 464 15.42 -30.86 9.28
CA GLU A 464 16.19 -29.63 9.08
C GLU A 464 16.01 -29.10 7.66
N ALA A 465 15.59 -27.83 7.56
CA ALA A 465 15.69 -27.06 6.32
C ALA A 465 16.34 -25.72 6.57
N TYR A 466 17.06 -25.24 5.56
CA TYR A 466 17.84 -24.01 5.62
C TYR A 466 17.35 -23.06 4.54
N LYS A 467 17.09 -21.82 4.95
CA LYS A 467 16.75 -20.72 4.04
C LYS A 467 18.04 -20.18 3.41
N LEU A 468 18.16 -20.28 2.10
CA LEU A 468 19.32 -19.82 1.32
C LEU A 468 18.89 -18.82 0.26
N ASP A 469 19.73 -17.82 0.06
CA ASP A 469 19.66 -16.91 -1.09
C ASP A 469 20.18 -17.65 -2.33
N VAL A 470 19.53 -17.46 -3.47
CA VAL A 470 19.85 -18.15 -4.72
C VAL A 470 20.00 -17.15 -5.85
N SER A 471 21.06 -17.30 -6.65
CA SER A 471 21.35 -16.36 -7.74
C SER A 471 20.33 -16.38 -8.89
N TRP A 472 19.45 -17.38 -8.94
CA TRP A 472 18.44 -17.55 -9.98
C TRP A 472 17.03 -17.06 -9.59
N SER A 473 16.85 -16.46 -8.39
CA SER A 473 15.56 -15.90 -7.98
C SER A 473 15.75 -14.74 -7.01
N TYR A 474 14.78 -13.82 -6.99
CA TYR A 474 14.74 -12.72 -6.02
C TYR A 474 14.16 -13.14 -4.66
N THR A 475 13.77 -14.41 -4.50
CA THR A 475 13.20 -14.94 -3.27
C THR A 475 14.07 -16.04 -2.69
N ASP A 476 14.30 -15.98 -1.38
CA ASP A 476 14.93 -17.06 -0.64
C ASP A 476 14.14 -18.37 -0.76
N TYR A 477 14.84 -19.49 -0.90
CA TYR A 477 14.24 -20.84 -0.88
C TYR A 477 14.70 -21.63 0.33
N TRP A 478 13.83 -22.55 0.77
CA TRP A 478 14.17 -23.55 1.77
C TRP A 478 14.74 -24.79 1.09
N PHE A 479 15.85 -25.31 1.61
CA PHE A 479 16.51 -26.53 1.15
C PHE A 479 16.67 -27.53 2.29
N CYS A 480 16.52 -28.82 2.00
CA CYS A 480 16.72 -29.86 3.00
C CYS A 480 18.19 -29.94 3.45
N GLY A 481 18.38 -30.06 4.77
CA GLY A 481 19.64 -30.34 5.44
C GLY A 481 20.08 -31.80 5.32
N ASN A 482 21.23 -32.10 5.95
CA ASN A 482 21.77 -33.44 6.12
C ASN A 482 21.82 -34.30 4.85
N ARG A 483 22.08 -33.66 3.71
CA ARG A 483 22.17 -34.36 2.43
C ARG A 483 23.46 -35.20 2.38
N PRO A 484 23.39 -36.43 1.83
CA PRO A 484 24.55 -37.31 1.77
C PRO A 484 25.64 -36.78 0.85
N VAL A 485 26.87 -37.24 1.06
CA VAL A 485 28.03 -36.93 0.20
C VAL A 485 27.70 -37.24 -1.27
N GLY A 486 28.05 -36.31 -2.16
CA GLY A 486 27.80 -36.35 -3.60
C GLY A 486 26.51 -35.65 -4.05
N THR A 487 25.67 -35.16 -3.14
CA THR A 487 24.47 -34.37 -3.48
C THR A 487 24.79 -32.91 -3.73
N VAL A 488 23.99 -32.23 -4.56
CA VAL A 488 24.18 -30.80 -4.88
C VAL A 488 23.78 -29.94 -3.68
N CYS A 489 24.66 -29.03 -3.27
CA CYS A 489 24.48 -28.12 -2.13
C CYS A 489 24.79 -26.67 -2.52
N GLY A 490 24.16 -25.72 -1.83
CA GLY A 490 24.45 -24.29 -1.93
C GLY A 490 25.32 -23.78 -0.78
N ASP A 491 25.31 -24.48 0.36
CA ASP A 491 26.18 -24.20 1.49
C ASP A 491 26.46 -25.45 2.35
N ASP A 492 27.36 -25.29 3.33
CA ASP A 492 27.75 -26.35 4.26
C ASP A 492 26.58 -26.93 5.07
N ARG A 493 25.54 -26.14 5.37
CA ARG A 493 24.41 -26.55 6.21
C ARG A 493 23.52 -27.57 5.53
N MET A 494 23.49 -27.57 4.19
CA MET A 494 22.78 -28.60 3.44
C MET A 494 23.38 -30.00 3.60
N CYS A 495 24.65 -30.15 3.99
CA CYS A 495 25.35 -31.44 3.94
C CYS A 495 25.43 -32.12 5.29
N ALA A 496 25.21 -33.45 5.34
CA ALA A 496 25.36 -34.25 6.57
C ALA A 496 26.79 -34.21 7.14
N SER A 497 27.78 -33.96 6.28
CA SER A 497 29.18 -33.76 6.68
C SER A 497 29.47 -32.34 7.20
N GLY A 498 28.54 -31.39 7.02
CA GLY A 498 28.79 -29.96 7.25
C GLY A 498 29.78 -29.35 6.25
N ILE A 499 29.93 -29.96 5.06
CA ILE A 499 30.93 -29.58 4.06
C ILE A 499 30.29 -29.62 2.66
N CYS A 500 30.12 -28.45 2.05
CA CYS A 500 29.80 -28.25 0.65
C CYS A 500 31.08 -27.82 -0.09
N VAL A 501 31.47 -28.57 -1.13
CA VAL A 501 32.66 -28.29 -1.93
C VAL A 501 32.27 -28.18 -3.40
N ALA A 502 32.53 -27.03 -4.02
CA ALA A 502 32.19 -26.77 -5.43
C ALA A 502 30.74 -27.16 -5.78
N GLY A 503 29.80 -26.80 -4.90
CA GLY A 503 28.37 -27.09 -5.04
C GLY A 503 27.97 -28.55 -4.82
N SER A 504 28.83 -29.41 -4.27
CA SER A 504 28.51 -30.80 -3.93
C SER A 504 28.94 -31.17 -2.50
N CYS A 505 28.08 -31.89 -1.77
CA CYS A 505 28.39 -32.33 -0.42
C CYS A 505 29.60 -33.26 -0.43
N ALA A 506 30.61 -32.96 0.38
CA ALA A 506 31.87 -33.69 0.42
C ALA A 506 32.14 -34.28 1.81
N SER A 507 32.90 -35.37 1.89
CA SER A 507 33.30 -35.96 3.17
C SER A 507 34.45 -35.20 3.85
N ALA A 508 35.18 -34.39 3.09
CA ALA A 508 36.28 -33.56 3.55
C ALA A 508 36.37 -32.31 2.67
N ARG A 509 36.96 -31.24 3.22
CA ARG A 509 37.34 -30.05 2.46
C ARG A 509 38.56 -30.35 1.59
N LEU A 510 38.77 -29.52 0.58
CA LEU A 510 39.90 -29.62 -0.33
C LEU A 510 41.22 -29.32 0.40
N ALA A 511 42.24 -30.10 0.07
CA ALA A 511 43.60 -29.93 0.54
C ALA A 511 44.32 -28.80 -0.23
N ASP A 512 45.44 -28.36 0.31
CA ASP A 512 46.26 -27.32 -0.31
C ASP A 512 46.68 -27.72 -1.73
N GLY A 513 46.50 -26.80 -2.68
CA GLY A 513 46.80 -27.00 -4.10
C GLY A 513 45.68 -27.62 -4.93
N GLU A 514 44.60 -28.10 -4.31
CA GLU A 514 43.43 -28.61 -5.04
C GLU A 514 42.56 -27.48 -5.59
N SER A 515 41.87 -27.73 -6.71
CA SER A 515 41.05 -26.72 -7.39
C SER A 515 39.75 -26.45 -6.63
N CYS A 516 39.46 -25.18 -6.35
CA CYS A 516 38.30 -24.74 -5.56
C CYS A 516 37.48 -23.69 -6.32
N GLN A 517 36.25 -23.45 -5.88
CA GLN A 517 35.39 -22.36 -6.36
C GLN A 517 35.29 -21.23 -5.35
N GLU A 518 35.29 -21.55 -4.06
CA GLU A 518 35.17 -20.57 -2.97
C GLU A 518 36.05 -20.94 -1.77
N SER A 519 36.38 -19.96 -0.92
CA SER A 519 37.30 -20.17 0.20
C SER A 519 36.78 -21.19 1.22
N SER A 520 35.46 -21.35 1.34
CA SER A 520 34.82 -22.42 2.13
C SER A 520 35.24 -23.80 1.67
N ASP A 521 35.51 -24.03 0.38
CA ASP A 521 35.87 -25.37 -0.12
C ASP A 521 37.16 -25.90 0.53
N CYS A 522 38.03 -25.02 1.02
CA CYS A 522 39.38 -25.34 1.46
C CYS A 522 39.48 -25.71 2.94
N THR A 523 40.38 -26.63 3.29
CA THR A 523 40.59 -27.10 4.68
C THR A 523 40.91 -25.96 5.65
N ASN A 524 41.68 -24.96 5.19
CA ASN A 524 42.00 -23.77 6.00
C ASN A 524 40.85 -22.74 6.06
N ARG A 525 39.81 -22.86 5.22
CA ARG A 525 38.69 -21.92 5.05
C ARG A 525 39.08 -20.49 4.68
N VAL A 526 40.35 -20.22 4.35
CA VAL A 526 40.83 -18.83 4.20
C VAL A 526 40.86 -18.39 2.74
N ALA A 527 41.41 -19.20 1.84
CA ALA A 527 41.81 -18.68 0.53
C ALA A 527 41.63 -19.70 -0.60
N CYS A 528 40.54 -19.57 -1.33
CA CYS A 528 40.43 -20.05 -2.70
C CYS A 528 40.82 -18.92 -3.66
N ALA A 529 41.97 -19.03 -4.30
CA ALA A 529 42.50 -17.98 -5.17
C ALA A 529 43.22 -18.56 -6.38
N LYS A 530 43.41 -17.75 -7.44
CA LYS A 530 44.10 -18.18 -8.66
C LYS A 530 45.50 -18.70 -8.35
N SER A 531 45.83 -19.88 -8.88
CA SER A 531 47.15 -20.53 -8.75
C SER A 531 48.31 -19.74 -9.37
N SER A 532 48.03 -18.78 -10.25
CA SER A 532 49.01 -17.86 -10.83
C SER A 532 48.33 -16.60 -11.36
N PHE A 533 49.12 -15.63 -11.82
CA PHE A 533 48.63 -14.37 -12.39
C PHE A 533 48.04 -14.51 -13.82
N ALA A 534 48.04 -15.71 -14.41
CA ALA A 534 47.44 -15.91 -15.73
C ALA A 534 45.90 -15.77 -15.65
N ASP A 535 45.29 -15.17 -16.66
CA ASP A 535 43.83 -14.94 -16.70
C ASP A 535 43.03 -16.24 -16.54
N ASN A 536 43.55 -17.34 -17.09
CA ASN A 536 42.96 -18.68 -17.06
C ASN A 536 43.53 -19.60 -15.95
N ALA A 537 44.29 -19.06 -15.00
CA ALA A 537 44.78 -19.85 -13.88
C ALA A 537 43.60 -20.40 -13.07
N PRO A 538 43.55 -21.72 -12.77
CA PRO A 538 42.51 -22.26 -11.90
C PRO A 538 42.65 -21.71 -10.50
N ASN A 539 41.53 -21.53 -9.82
CA ASN A 539 41.50 -21.26 -8.39
C ASN A 539 41.92 -22.53 -7.63
N ILE A 540 42.80 -22.37 -6.64
CA ILE A 540 43.27 -23.45 -5.78
C ILE A 540 43.22 -23.05 -4.30
N CYS A 541 43.18 -24.06 -3.43
CA CYS A 541 43.32 -23.86 -2.00
C CYS A 541 44.76 -23.47 -1.65
N CYS A 542 44.95 -22.26 -1.12
CA CYS A 542 46.27 -21.71 -0.85
C CYS A 542 46.91 -22.36 0.38
N LYS A 543 48.18 -22.77 0.25
CA LYS A 543 48.89 -23.63 1.22
C LYS A 543 49.05 -23.06 2.63
N ASP A 544 49.03 -21.74 2.77
CA ASP A 544 49.22 -21.06 4.07
C ASP A 544 48.01 -20.18 4.45
N GLY A 545 46.88 -20.32 3.73
CA GLY A 545 45.70 -19.48 3.92
C GLY A 545 45.86 -18.03 3.45
N GLU A 546 47.02 -17.66 2.91
CA GLU A 546 47.24 -16.32 2.37
C GLU A 546 46.77 -16.24 0.90
N ALA A 547 45.74 -15.44 0.65
CA ALA A 547 45.41 -14.93 -0.68
C ALA A 547 45.66 -13.42 -0.71
N TYR A 548 46.27 -12.95 -1.79
CA TYR A 548 46.51 -11.54 -2.02
C TYR A 548 45.46 -11.04 -3.00
N LYS A 549 44.56 -10.17 -2.53
CA LYS A 549 43.68 -9.41 -3.43
C LYS A 549 44.54 -8.34 -4.10
N LEU A 550 44.66 -8.43 -5.41
CA LEU A 550 45.26 -7.38 -6.22
C LEU A 550 44.10 -6.44 -6.56
N ASP A 551 44.05 -5.31 -5.86
CA ASP A 551 43.13 -4.22 -6.17
C ASP A 551 43.55 -3.52 -7.48
#